data_AF-A0A4W5K3S8-F1
#
_entry.id   AF-A0A4W5K3S8-F1
#
_cell.length_a   1.000
_cell.length_b   1.000
_cell.length_c   1.000
_cell.angle_alpha   90.00
_cell.angle_beta   90.00
_cell.angle_gamma   90.00
#
_symmetry.space_group_name_H-M   'P 1'
#
loop_
_entity.id
_entity.type
_entity.pdbx_description
1 polymer ?
#
loop_
_entity_poly.entity_id
_entity_poly.type
_entity_poly.pdbx_seq_one_letter_code
_entity_poly.pdbx_strand_id
1 'polypeptide(L)'
;MTPAQPEDVRASWHMEEIPGCVHGCKGACPNCDVTQKRQFETGQFCGLLRDPKGPFRDCLATVDPAGYFEDCVPKGRRDVLCQAITAYTSACRVARVKVYSWRTAQFCAVKCLSH
;
A
#
# COMPACT_ATOMS: atom_id res chain seq x y z
N MET A 1 -7.73 -18.65 -26.49
CA MET A 1 -8.01 -18.48 -25.06
C MET A 1 -7.55 -17.07 -24.71
N THR A 2 -8.45 -16.10 -24.70
CA THR A 2 -8.11 -14.70 -24.45
C THR A 2 -7.81 -14.51 -22.96
N PRO A 3 -6.67 -13.89 -22.58
CA PRO A 3 -6.38 -13.59 -21.18
C PRO A 3 -7.43 -12.62 -20.63
N ALA A 4 -8.14 -13.03 -19.57
CA ALA A 4 -9.05 -12.14 -18.84
C ALA A 4 -8.27 -10.94 -18.30
N GLN A 5 -8.80 -9.73 -18.53
CA GLN A 5 -8.22 -8.49 -18.02
C GLN A 5 -8.44 -8.41 -16.48
N PRO A 6 -7.56 -7.71 -15.72
CA PRO A 6 -7.68 -7.59 -14.26
C PRO A 6 -9.00 -6.98 -13.75
N GLU A 7 -9.71 -6.25 -14.61
CA GLU A 7 -11.01 -5.65 -14.33
C GLU A 7 -12.18 -6.66 -14.32
N ASP A 8 -12.10 -7.72 -15.14
CA ASP A 8 -13.14 -8.74 -15.28
C ASP A 8 -13.18 -9.66 -14.04
N VAL A 9 -12.00 -10.01 -13.53
CA VAL A 9 -11.89 -10.75 -12.27
C VAL A 9 -12.42 -9.95 -11.10
N ARG A 10 -12.31 -8.61 -11.08
CA ARG A 10 -12.90 -7.77 -10.03
C ARG A 10 -14.43 -7.69 -10.12
N ALA A 11 -14.98 -7.69 -11.33
CA ALA A 11 -16.42 -7.69 -11.55
C ALA A 11 -17.10 -9.02 -11.17
N SER A 12 -16.37 -10.15 -11.28
CA SER A 12 -16.91 -11.49 -11.02
C SER A 12 -17.19 -11.80 -9.53
N TRP A 13 -16.58 -11.06 -8.59
CA TRP A 13 -16.85 -11.18 -7.13
C TRP A 13 -17.87 -10.16 -6.61
N HIS A 14 -18.65 -9.53 -7.50
CA HIS A 14 -19.71 -8.61 -7.09
C HIS A 14 -20.89 -9.38 -6.47
N MET A 15 -21.01 -9.33 -5.14
CA MET A 15 -22.26 -9.70 -4.46
C MET A 15 -23.36 -8.71 -4.86
N GLU A 16 -24.62 -9.15 -4.84
CA GLU A 16 -25.79 -8.32 -5.16
C GLU A 16 -25.73 -6.94 -4.47
N GLU A 17 -26.08 -5.87 -5.21
CA GLU A 17 -26.10 -4.52 -4.66
C GLU A 17 -27.07 -4.45 -3.46
N ILE A 18 -26.52 -4.35 -2.25
CA ILE A 18 -27.33 -4.14 -1.05
C ILE A 18 -27.90 -2.72 -1.14
N PRO A 19 -29.23 -2.52 -1.10
CA PRO A 19 -29.84 -1.20 -1.16
C PRO A 19 -29.31 -0.31 -0.02
N GLY A 20 -28.63 0.79 -0.38
CA GLY A 20 -28.01 1.72 0.58
C GLY A 20 -26.50 1.55 0.75
N CYS A 21 -25.89 0.50 0.19
CA CYS A 21 -24.43 0.37 0.12
C CYS A 21 -23.91 1.05 -1.16
N VAL A 22 -22.96 1.97 -1.01
CA VAL A 22 -22.21 2.53 -2.13
C VAL A 22 -20.83 1.87 -2.22
N HIS A 23 -20.51 1.34 -3.40
CA HIS A 23 -19.18 0.82 -3.69
C HIS A 23 -18.19 1.99 -3.84
N GLY A 24 -17.48 2.30 -2.76
CA GLY A 24 -16.52 3.40 -2.72
C GLY A 24 -17.18 4.78 -2.61
N CYS A 25 -16.35 5.83 -2.73
CA CYS A 25 -16.81 7.21 -2.70
C CYS A 25 -17.28 7.62 -4.10
N LYS A 26 -18.54 8.07 -4.25
CA LYS A 26 -18.97 8.82 -5.43
C LYS A 26 -18.42 10.26 -5.30
N GLY A 27 -17.17 10.47 -5.69
CA GLY A 27 -16.46 11.75 -5.61
C GLY A 27 -15.12 11.66 -4.88
N ALA A 28 -14.46 12.80 -4.65
CA ALA A 28 -13.26 12.85 -3.81
C ALA A 28 -13.61 12.31 -2.41
N CYS A 29 -12.95 11.24 -1.97
CA CYS A 29 -13.21 10.70 -0.64
C CYS A 29 -12.99 11.81 0.41
N PRO A 30 -13.93 12.05 1.34
CA PRO A 30 -13.96 13.23 2.20
C PRO A 30 -12.87 13.26 3.28
N ASN A 31 -11.77 12.54 3.11
CA ASN A 31 -10.63 12.67 4.00
C ASN A 31 -9.31 12.38 3.28
N CYS A 32 -8.82 13.38 2.56
CA CYS A 32 -7.39 13.55 2.37
C CYS A 32 -7.11 15.06 2.37
N ASP A 33 -6.94 15.63 3.56
CA ASP A 33 -6.41 16.98 3.70
C ASP A 33 -5.08 17.08 2.93
N VAL A 34 -4.93 18.08 2.08
CA VAL A 34 -3.79 18.21 1.17
C VAL A 34 -2.46 18.37 1.94
N THR A 35 -2.54 18.92 3.15
CA THR A 35 -1.40 19.07 4.07
C THR A 35 -0.99 17.72 4.66
N GLN A 36 -1.98 16.88 5.00
CA GLN A 36 -1.76 15.50 5.44
C GLN A 36 -1.14 14.68 4.31
N LYS A 37 -1.60 14.83 3.06
CA LYS A 37 -1.01 14.15 1.90
C LYS A 37 0.51 14.36 1.79
N ARG A 38 0.98 15.61 1.90
CA ARG A 38 2.41 15.96 1.80
C ARG A 38 3.24 15.34 2.92
N GLN A 39 2.69 15.20 4.13
CA GLN A 39 3.39 14.52 5.22
C GLN A 39 3.62 13.04 4.90
N PHE A 40 2.64 12.37 4.30
CA PHE A 40 2.75 10.96 3.92
C PHE A 40 3.75 10.74 2.78
N GLU A 41 4.00 11.73 1.93
CA GLU A 41 5.03 11.67 0.88
C GLU A 41 6.47 11.71 1.46
N THR A 42 6.65 12.08 2.72
CA THR A 42 7.98 12.14 3.34
C THR A 42 8.58 10.75 3.61
N GLY A 43 9.91 10.69 3.75
CA GLY A 43 10.67 9.45 3.92
C GLY A 43 10.28 8.61 5.14
N GLN A 44 9.65 9.20 6.15
CA GLN A 44 9.18 8.47 7.35
C GLN A 44 7.84 7.74 7.15
N PHE A 45 7.17 7.95 6.01
CA PHE A 45 5.89 7.32 5.68
C PHE A 45 5.98 6.61 4.31
N CYS A 46 5.29 7.08 3.28
CA CYS A 46 5.28 6.48 1.95
C CYS A 46 6.58 6.70 1.20
N GLY A 47 7.32 7.78 1.50
CA GLY A 47 8.61 8.08 0.86
C GLY A 47 9.65 6.97 1.05
N LEU A 48 9.53 6.18 2.13
CA LEU A 48 10.34 4.99 2.40
C LEU A 48 10.34 4.01 1.21
N LEU A 49 9.21 3.88 0.51
CA LEU A 49 9.05 2.95 -0.62
C LEU A 49 9.92 3.31 -1.82
N ARG A 50 10.33 4.58 -1.93
CA ARG A 50 11.09 5.13 -3.05
C ARG A 50 12.49 5.59 -2.66
N ASP A 51 12.86 5.47 -1.39
CA ASP A 51 14.17 5.91 -0.90
C ASP A 51 15.28 4.96 -1.40
N PRO A 52 16.19 5.43 -2.28
CA PRO A 52 17.29 4.61 -2.81
C PRO A 52 18.33 4.23 -1.75
N LYS A 53 18.33 4.90 -0.60
CA LYS A 53 19.19 4.57 0.55
C LYS A 53 18.41 3.82 1.65
N GLY A 54 17.10 3.67 1.45
CA GLY A 54 16.17 3.12 2.41
C GLY A 54 16.16 1.58 2.46
N PRO A 55 15.19 1.01 3.18
CA PRO A 55 15.15 -0.43 3.45
C PRO A 55 14.77 -1.28 2.22
N PHE A 56 14.27 -0.64 1.18
CA PHE A 56 13.90 -1.29 -0.09
C PHE A 56 14.90 -1.05 -1.21
N ARG A 57 16.07 -0.46 -0.92
CA ARG A 57 17.07 -0.06 -1.93
C ARG A 57 17.37 -1.13 -2.98
N ASP A 58 17.48 -2.39 -2.58
CA ASP A 58 17.79 -3.50 -3.49
C ASP A 58 16.55 -3.88 -4.33
N CYS A 59 15.34 -3.67 -3.81
CA CYS A 59 14.08 -4.03 -4.45
C CYS A 59 13.64 -3.03 -5.51
N LEU A 60 14.03 -1.76 -5.41
CA LEU A 60 13.69 -0.72 -6.39
C LEU A 60 14.10 -1.06 -7.83
N ALA A 61 15.14 -1.87 -8.00
CA ALA A 61 15.61 -2.31 -9.32
C ALA A 61 14.78 -3.47 -9.92
N THR A 62 13.96 -4.14 -9.10
CA THR A 62 13.23 -5.36 -9.50
C THR A 62 11.72 -5.17 -9.46
N VAL A 63 11.21 -4.39 -8.51
CA VAL A 63 9.78 -4.12 -8.34
C VAL A 63 9.58 -2.62 -8.39
N ASP A 64 8.71 -2.15 -9.28
CA ASP A 64 8.37 -0.73 -9.37
C ASP A 64 7.56 -0.29 -8.13
N PRO A 65 8.04 0.68 -7.33
CA PRO A 65 7.33 1.16 -6.15
C PRO A 65 6.17 2.12 -6.49
N ALA A 66 6.02 2.59 -7.74
CA ALA A 66 5.07 3.65 -8.07
C ALA A 66 3.63 3.31 -7.67
N GLY A 67 3.13 2.12 -8.02
CA GLY A 67 1.78 1.69 -7.64
C GLY A 67 1.57 1.61 -6.12
N TYR A 68 2.57 1.11 -5.39
CA TYR A 68 2.52 1.01 -3.92
C TYR A 68 2.58 2.39 -3.24
N PHE A 69 3.32 3.33 -3.84
CA PHE A 69 3.41 4.71 -3.37
C PHE A 69 2.08 5.45 -3.58
N GLU A 70 1.49 5.32 -4.77
CA GLU A 70 0.17 5.88 -5.09
C GLU A 70 -0.94 5.28 -4.22
N ASP A 71 -0.86 4.01 -3.82
CA ASP A 71 -1.82 3.42 -2.87
C ASP A 71 -1.62 3.90 -1.42
N CYS A 72 -0.41 4.35 -1.10
CA CYS A 72 -0.02 4.76 0.24
C CYS A 72 -0.44 6.19 0.58
N VAL A 73 -0.28 7.12 -0.38
CA VAL A 73 -0.45 8.58 -0.18
C VAL A 73 -1.91 9.07 0.00
N PRO A 74 -2.91 8.63 -0.79
CA PRO A 74 -4.26 9.21 -0.80
C PRO A 74 -5.20 8.64 0.26
N LYS A 75 -4.75 7.71 1.12
CA LYS A 75 -5.60 7.19 2.20
C LYS A 75 -5.35 7.85 3.56
N GLY A 76 -4.28 8.66 3.70
CA GLY A 76 -4.01 9.50 4.89
C GLY A 76 -4.00 8.78 6.24
N ARG A 77 -4.02 7.44 6.26
CA ARG A 77 -4.32 6.61 7.41
C ARG A 77 -3.13 5.73 7.73
N ARG A 78 -2.66 5.76 8.99
CA ARG A 78 -1.49 4.98 9.43
C ARG A 78 -1.66 3.48 9.23
N ASP A 79 -2.89 2.97 9.36
CA ASP A 79 -3.20 1.56 9.11
C ASP A 79 -3.04 1.18 7.64
N VAL A 80 -3.47 2.03 6.71
CA VAL A 80 -3.27 1.80 5.27
C VAL A 80 -1.80 1.89 4.89
N LEU A 81 -1.08 2.88 5.42
CA LEU A 81 0.36 3.02 5.23
C LEU A 81 1.11 1.72 5.55
N CYS A 82 0.84 1.14 6.73
CA CYS A 82 1.51 -0.10 7.14
C CYS A 82 1.13 -1.27 6.24
N GLN A 83 -0.11 -1.33 5.73
CA GLN A 83 -0.53 -2.35 4.77
C GLN A 83 0.18 -2.17 3.42
N ALA A 84 0.27 -0.95 2.89
CA ALA A 84 0.97 -0.67 1.63
C ALA A 84 2.45 -1.05 1.70
N ILE A 85 3.15 -0.66 2.78
CA ILE A 85 4.55 -1.02 2.99
C ILE A 85 4.72 -2.54 3.19
N THR A 86 3.77 -3.19 3.86
CA THR A 86 3.79 -4.66 4.02
C THR A 86 3.56 -5.38 2.69
N ALA A 87 2.67 -4.88 1.84
CA ALA A 87 2.43 -5.42 0.50
C ALA A 87 3.69 -5.29 -0.36
N TYR A 88 4.34 -4.13 -0.36
CA TYR A 88 5.60 -3.95 -1.09
C TYR A 88 6.72 -4.85 -0.55
N THR A 89 6.82 -4.99 0.79
CA THR A 89 7.73 -5.95 1.42
C THR A 89 7.49 -7.38 0.94
N SER A 90 6.22 -7.77 0.81
CA SER A 90 5.85 -9.10 0.30
C SER A 90 6.27 -9.27 -1.17
N ALA A 91 6.01 -8.28 -2.02
CA ALA A 91 6.42 -8.31 -3.42
C ALA A 91 7.93 -8.46 -3.58
N CYS A 92 8.72 -7.67 -2.83
CA CYS A 92 10.17 -7.79 -2.81
C CYS A 92 10.65 -9.19 -2.39
N ARG A 93 10.00 -9.78 -1.36
CA ARG A 93 10.33 -11.14 -0.89
C ARG A 93 9.99 -12.21 -1.90
N VAL A 94 8.85 -12.10 -2.59
CA VAL A 94 8.46 -12.99 -3.69
C VAL A 94 9.48 -12.91 -4.83
N ALA A 95 9.96 -11.70 -5.14
CA ALA A 95 11.05 -11.47 -6.08
C ALA A 95 12.45 -11.90 -5.57
N ARG A 96 12.53 -12.51 -4.38
CA ARG A 96 13.77 -12.98 -3.74
C ARG A 96 14.79 -11.87 -3.46
N VAL A 97 14.33 -10.63 -3.35
CA VAL A 97 15.19 -9.47 -3.04
C VAL A 97 15.25 -9.25 -1.54
N LYS A 98 16.42 -8.80 -1.07
CA LYS A 98 16.63 -8.46 0.34
C LYS A 98 15.85 -7.20 0.70
N VAL A 99 15.14 -7.25 1.83
CA VAL A 99 14.48 -6.10 2.45
C VAL A 99 15.10 -5.90 3.82
N TYR A 100 15.55 -4.68 4.11
CA TYR A 100 16.10 -4.33 5.42
C TYR A 100 14.99 -3.95 6.40
N SER A 101 15.33 -3.89 7.69
CA SER A 101 14.36 -3.53 8.73
C SER A 101 13.80 -2.13 8.50
N TRP A 102 12.48 -2.03 8.41
CA TRP A 102 11.75 -0.78 8.25
C TRP A 102 10.72 -0.53 9.35
N ARG A 103 10.36 -1.57 10.11
CA ARG A 103 9.44 -1.46 11.26
C ARG A 103 10.21 -1.03 12.50
N THR A 104 9.57 -0.21 13.33
CA THR A 104 10.08 0.17 14.66
C THR A 104 8.97 0.03 15.69
N ALA A 105 9.29 0.12 16.98
CA ALA A 105 8.28 0.05 18.05
C ALA A 105 7.18 1.13 17.92
N GLN A 106 7.50 2.26 17.28
CA GLN A 106 6.57 3.36 17.04
C GLN A 106 6.04 3.42 15.60
N PHE A 107 6.57 2.57 14.70
CA PHE A 107 6.25 2.56 13.28
C PHE A 107 5.90 1.17 12.78
N CYS A 108 4.60 0.96 12.50
CA CYS A 108 4.07 -0.30 11.99
C CYS A 108 4.47 -1.53 12.82
N ALA A 109 4.49 -1.38 14.15
CA ALA A 109 4.78 -2.45 15.09
C ALA A 109 3.79 -3.61 14.91
N VAL A 110 4.32 -4.82 14.79
CA VAL A 110 3.55 -6.05 14.80
C VAL A 110 3.55 -6.60 16.23
N LYS A 111 2.37 -6.86 16.77
CA LYS A 111 2.23 -7.65 17.99
C LYS A 111 2.21 -9.11 17.58
N CYS A 112 3.23 -9.86 17.96
CA CYS A 112 3.15 -11.31 17.89
C CYS A 112 2.26 -11.78 19.04
N LEU A 113 1.24 -12.57 18.73
CA LEU A 113 0.52 -13.30 19.75
C LEU A 113 1.48 -14.35 20.31
N SER A 114 1.74 -14.29 21.61
CA SER A 114 2.47 -15.34 22.32
C SER A 114 1.64 -16.61 22.27
N HIS A 115 2.20 -17.67 21.68
CA HIS A 115 1.67 -19.03 21.71
C HIS A 115 2.40 -19.83 22.78
#